data_AF-A0A7C5K2H6-F1
#
_entry.id   AF-A0A7C5K2H6-F1
#
_cell.length_a   1.000
_cell.length_b   1.000
_cell.length_c   1.000
_cell.angle_alpha   90.00
_cell.angle_beta   90.00
_cell.angle_gamma   90.00
#
_symmetry.space_group_name_H-M   'P 1'
#
loop_
_entity.id
_entity.type
_entity.pdbx_description
1 polymer ?
#
loop_
_entity_poly.entity_id
_entity_poly.type
_entity_poly.pdbx_seq_one_letter_code
_entity_poly.pdbx_strand_id
1 'polypeptide(L)'
;MAVKKGDFIELEYSGLLEDGTEFDKSQKPMVICLGEQHMLSGLEKSLEGKEVGHSYEIKLSPEEGFGKRDSRLIRLIPLGKFIRENINP
;
A
#
# COMPACT_ATOMS: atom_id res chain seq x y z
N MET A 1 4.44 -23.77 -6.85
CA MET A 1 4.35 -23.23 -8.24
C MET A 1 4.66 -21.76 -8.16
N ALA A 2 5.70 -21.29 -8.85
CA ALA A 2 6.19 -19.92 -8.73
C ALA A 2 5.31 -18.97 -9.55
N VAL A 3 4.88 -17.86 -8.95
CA VAL A 3 4.04 -16.86 -9.64
C VAL A 3 4.88 -16.01 -10.59
N LYS A 4 4.35 -15.68 -11.77
CA LYS A 4 5.03 -14.86 -12.77
C LYS A 4 4.20 -13.65 -13.19
N LYS A 5 4.87 -12.70 -13.83
CA LYS A 5 4.22 -11.55 -14.46
C LYS A 5 3.16 -12.03 -15.48
N GLY A 6 1.95 -11.51 -15.37
CA GLY A 6 0.79 -11.88 -16.19
C GLY A 6 -0.07 -13.01 -15.64
N ASP A 7 0.32 -13.64 -14.53
CA ASP A 7 -0.55 -14.59 -13.83
C ASP A 7 -1.60 -13.87 -12.99
N PHE A 8 -2.80 -14.44 -12.96
CA PHE A 8 -3.86 -14.04 -12.04
C PHE A 8 -3.70 -14.80 -10.74
N ILE A 9 -3.53 -14.07 -9.63
CA ILE A 9 -3.49 -14.64 -8.30
C ILE A 9 -4.56 -14.04 -7.42
N GLU A 10 -5.12 -14.90 -6.58
CA GLU A 10 -5.95 -14.50 -5.47
C GLU A 10 -5.07 -14.36 -4.23
N LEU A 11 -5.14 -13.22 -3.56
CA LEU A 11 -4.38 -12.96 -2.35
C LEU A 11 -5.20 -12.24 -1.29
N GLU A 12 -4.87 -12.54 -0.05
CA GLU A 12 -5.28 -11.79 1.13
C GLU A 12 -4.05 -11.08 1.70
N TYR A 13 -4.21 -9.82 2.11
CA TYR A 13 -3.14 -8.99 2.65
C TYR A 13 -3.60 -8.20 3.87
N SER A 14 -2.67 -7.94 4.78
CA SER A 14 -2.79 -6.96 5.85
C SER A 14 -1.65 -5.97 5.73
N GLY A 15 -2.00 -4.70 5.54
CA GLY A 15 -1.09 -3.57 5.56
C GLY A 15 -0.90 -3.08 6.98
N LEU A 16 0.34 -3.18 7.47
CA LEU A 16 0.75 -2.68 8.78
C LEU A 16 1.69 -1.48 8.59
N LEU A 17 1.53 -0.47 9.44
CA LEU A 17 2.47 0.63 9.59
C LEU A 17 3.70 0.19 10.42
N GLU A 18 4.77 0.99 10.41
CA GLU A 18 6.01 0.68 11.15
C GLU A 18 5.81 0.55 12.67
N ASP A 19 4.76 1.18 13.20
CA ASP A 19 4.34 1.11 14.60
C ASP A 19 3.45 -0.11 14.92
N GLY A 20 3.15 -0.95 13.92
CA GLY A 20 2.27 -2.11 14.05
C GLY A 20 0.78 -1.79 13.90
N THR A 21 0.42 -0.54 13.59
CA THR A 21 -0.97 -0.16 13.36
C THR A 21 -1.44 -0.71 12.01
N GLU A 22 -2.52 -1.48 12.00
CA GLU A 22 -3.15 -1.94 10.76
C GLU A 22 -3.82 -0.76 10.06
N PHE A 23 -3.41 -0.45 8.82
CA PHE A 23 -3.96 0.65 8.04
C PHE A 23 -4.89 0.16 6.91
N ASP A 24 -4.65 -1.06 6.42
CA ASP A 24 -5.43 -1.67 5.35
C ASP A 24 -5.48 -3.18 5.56
N LYS A 25 -6.59 -3.81 5.19
CA LYS A 25 -6.76 -5.25 5.27
C LYS A 25 -7.76 -5.70 4.21
N SER A 26 -7.39 -6.75 3.48
CA SER A 26 -8.33 -7.41 2.57
C SER A 26 -9.47 -8.06 3.36
N GLN A 27 -10.70 -7.59 3.16
CA GLN A 27 -11.89 -8.24 3.74
C GLN A 27 -12.31 -9.51 3.00
N LYS A 28 -11.90 -9.64 1.74
CA LYS A 28 -12.14 -10.80 0.89
C LYS A 28 -10.88 -11.04 0.05
N PRO A 29 -10.66 -12.29 -0.39
CA PRO A 29 -9.59 -12.59 -1.33
C PRO A 29 -9.73 -11.71 -2.58
N MET A 30 -8.64 -11.06 -2.96
CA MET A 30 -8.63 -10.12 -4.08
C MET A 30 -7.84 -10.74 -5.23
N VAL A 31 -8.47 -10.83 -6.39
CA VAL A 31 -7.81 -11.33 -7.60
C VAL A 31 -7.08 -10.16 -8.27
N ILE A 32 -5.78 -10.30 -8.43
CA ILE A 32 -4.93 -9.32 -9.12
C ILE A 32 -4.16 -9.99 -10.26
N CYS A 33 -3.83 -9.21 -11.28
CA CYS A 33 -2.89 -9.60 -12.33
C CYS A 33 -1.50 -9.10 -11.97
N LEU A 34 -0.52 -10.00 -11.85
CA LEU A 34 0.83 -9.63 -11.46
C LEU A 34 1.54 -8.80 -12.54
N GLY A 35 2.01 -7.62 -12.15
CA GLY A 35 2.84 -6.73 -12.98
C GLY A 35 2.06 -5.80 -13.90
N GLU A 36 0.76 -5.67 -13.68
CA GLU A 36 -0.12 -4.66 -14.27
C GLU A 36 -0.29 -3.43 -13.33
N GLN A 37 0.51 -3.34 -12.25
CA GLN A 37 0.45 -2.24 -11.27
C GLN A 37 -0.93 -2.08 -10.60
N HIS A 38 -1.63 -3.20 -10.37
CA HIS A 38 -2.88 -3.19 -9.59
C HIS A 38 -2.61 -2.98 -8.10
N MET A 39 -1.41 -3.32 -7.63
CA MET A 39 -0.96 -3.10 -6.26
C MET A 39 0.32 -2.29 -6.19
N LEU A 40 0.79 -2.04 -4.96
CA LEU A 40 2.07 -1.40 -4.71
C LEU A 40 3.17 -2.10 -5.48
N SER A 41 3.98 -1.31 -6.21
CA SER A 41 5.00 -1.85 -7.12
C SER A 41 6.00 -2.78 -6.43
N GLY A 42 6.37 -2.48 -5.17
CA GLY A 42 7.24 -3.37 -4.40
C GLY A 42 6.55 -4.65 -3.94
N LEU A 43 5.23 -4.64 -3.75
CA LEU A 43 4.46 -5.83 -3.43
C LEU A 43 4.43 -6.78 -4.62
N GLU A 44 4.11 -6.27 -5.82
CA GLU A 44 4.10 -7.09 -7.05
C GLU A 44 5.49 -7.68 -7.34
N LYS A 45 6.56 -6.89 -7.19
CA LYS A 45 7.94 -7.39 -7.33
C LYS A 45 8.31 -8.45 -6.29
N SER A 46 7.84 -8.30 -5.06
CA SER A 46 8.14 -9.24 -3.98
C SER A 46 7.38 -10.56 -4.12
N LEU A 47 6.21 -10.53 -4.78
CA LEU A 47 5.39 -11.70 -5.10
C LEU A 47 5.89 -12.44 -6.36
N GLU A 48 6.58 -11.75 -7.27
CA GLU A 48 7.21 -12.39 -8.43
C GLU A 48 8.21 -13.47 -7.99
N GLY A 49 7.99 -14.71 -8.44
CA GLY A 49 8.82 -15.87 -8.08
C GLY A 49 8.50 -16.50 -6.73
N LYS A 50 7.53 -15.99 -5.97
CA LYS A 50 7.06 -16.64 -4.73
C LYS A 50 6.14 -17.82 -5.03
N GLU A 51 5.92 -18.66 -4.03
CA GLU A 51 5.02 -19.80 -4.15
C GLU A 51 3.62 -19.46 -3.65
N VAL A 52 2.62 -19.93 -4.38
CA VAL A 52 1.21 -19.79 -4.00
C VAL A 52 0.90 -20.64 -2.76
N GLY A 53 0.15 -20.07 -1.80
CA GLY A 53 -0.26 -20.76 -0.57
C GLY A 53 0.68 -20.57 0.61
N HIS A 54 1.63 -19.64 0.52
CA HIS A 54 2.49 -19.23 1.64
C HIS A 54 2.26 -17.78 2.01
N SER A 55 2.33 -17.49 3.30
CA SER A 55 2.29 -16.12 3.82
C SER A 55 3.69 -15.55 3.85
N TYR A 56 3.86 -14.36 3.28
CA TYR A 56 5.13 -13.65 3.27
C TYR A 56 4.96 -12.30 3.96
N GLU A 57 5.90 -11.96 4.84
CA GLU A 57 6.01 -10.60 5.37
C GLU A 57 6.94 -9.80 4.46
N ILE A 58 6.41 -8.72 3.88
CA ILE A 58 7.13 -7.89 2.92
C ILE A 58 7.23 -6.48 3.50
N LYS A 59 8.45 -6.04 3.80
CA LYS A 59 8.73 -4.65 4.19
C LYS A 59 8.96 -3.84 2.94
N LEU A 60 8.07 -2.88 2.69
CA LEU A 60 8.13 -2.00 1.54
C LEU A 60 8.72 -0.65 1.95
N SER A 61 9.69 -0.17 1.17
CA SER A 61 10.17 1.19 1.31
C SER A 61 9.07 2.18 0.88
N PRO A 62 9.04 3.42 1.40
CA PRO A 62 8.08 4.43 0.96
C PRO A 62 8.07 4.60 -0.57
N GLU A 63 9.23 4.52 -1.22
CA GLU A 63 9.36 4.63 -2.69
C GLU A 63 8.64 3.53 -3.48
N GLU A 64 8.54 2.33 -2.91
CA GLU A 64 7.92 1.17 -3.55
C GLU A 64 6.44 1.03 -3.20
N GLY A 65 6.02 1.73 -2.15
CA GLY A 65 4.64 1.90 -1.69
C GLY A 65 4.00 3.17 -2.22
N PHE A 66 3.70 4.11 -1.32
CA PHE A 66 2.95 5.35 -1.61
C PHE A 66 3.80 6.54 -2.06
N GLY A 67 5.10 6.34 -2.24
CA GLY A 67 6.06 7.40 -2.53
C GLY A 67 6.65 8.05 -1.27
N LYS A 68 7.74 8.79 -1.47
CA LYS A 68 8.31 9.65 -0.41
C LYS A 68 7.37 10.83 -0.15
N ARG A 69 7.44 11.36 1.08
CA ARG A 69 6.72 12.57 1.48
C ARG A 69 7.00 13.70 0.50
N ASP A 70 5.96 14.10 -0.23
CA ASP A 70 6.06 15.20 -1.19
C ASP A 70 5.92 16.54 -0.48
N SER A 71 6.99 17.34 -0.49
CA SER A 71 7.00 18.68 0.10
C SER A 71 6.01 19.63 -0.57
N ARG A 72 5.63 19.38 -1.84
CA ARG A 72 4.65 20.19 -2.58
C ARG A 72 3.23 20.00 -2.07
N LEU A 73 2.95 18.89 -1.39
CA LEU A 73 1.66 18.65 -0.75
C LEU A 73 1.54 19.37 0.60
N ILE A 74 2.63 19.93 1.12
CA ILE A 74 2.63 20.73 2.35
C ILE A 74 2.10 22.13 2.02
N ARG A 75 1.05 22.56 2.71
CA ARG A 75 0.44 23.88 2.52
C ARG A 75 0.40 24.64 3.84
N LEU A 76 0.79 25.92 3.77
CA LEU A 76 0.57 26.87 4.86
C LEU A 76 -0.87 27.39 4.74
N ILE A 77 -1.69 27.07 5.73
CA ILE A 77 -3.07 27.52 5.82
C ILE A 77 -3.17 28.46 7.03
N PRO A 78 -3.66 29.70 6.86
CA PRO A 78 -3.86 30.62 7.98
C PRO A 78 -4.83 30.04 9.01
N LEU A 79 -4.51 30.21 10.31
CA LEU A 79 -5.33 29.70 11.41
C LEU A 79 -6.80 30.17 11.34
N GLY A 80 -7.03 31.41 10.89
CA GLY A 80 -8.37 31.97 10.71
C GLY A 80 -9.25 31.19 9.74
N LYS A 81 -8.68 30.39 8.81
CA LYS A 81 -9.45 29.50 7.93
C LYS A 81 -10.06 28.34 8.71
N PHE A 82 -9.30 27.74 9.63
CA PHE A 82 -9.80 26.64 10.47
C PHE A 82 -10.93 27.11 11.40
N ILE A 83 -10.76 28.28 12.03
CA ILE A 83 -11.77 28.88 12.92
C ILE A 83 -13.08 29.17 12.16
N ARG A 84 -12.99 29.70 10.94
CA ARG A 84 -14.17 29.95 10.08
C ARG A 84 -14.92 28.67 9.72
N GLU A 85 -14.21 27.56 9.60
CA GLU A 85 -14.80 26.25 9.32
C GLU A 85 -15.16 25.46 10.60
N ASN A 86 -15.06 26.08 11.80
CA ASN A 86 -15.23 25.43 13.09
C ASN A 86 -14.34 24.19 13.29
N ILE A 87 -13.15 24.21 12.70
CA ILE A 87 -12.14 23.17 12.86
C ILE A 87 -11.14 23.64 13.92
N ASN A 88 -10.86 22.77 14.90
CA ASN A 88 -9.79 22.99 15.89
C ASN A 88 -8.55 22.19 15.45
N PRO A 89 -7.56 22.85 14.83
CA PRO A 89 -6.37 22.20 14.29
C PRO A 89 -5.39 21.73 15.36
#